data_AF-A0A425W9Y1-F1
#
_entry.id   AF-A0A425W9Y1-F1
#
_cell.length_a   1.000
_cell.length_b   1.000
_cell.length_c   1.000
_cell.angle_alpha   90.00
_cell.angle_beta   90.00
_cell.angle_gamma   90.00
#
_symmetry.space_group_name_H-M   'P 1'
#
loop_
_entity.id
_entity.type
_entity.pdbx_description
1 polymer ?
#
loop_
_entity_poly.entity_id
_entity_poly.type
_entity_poly.pdbx_seq_one_letter_code
_entity_poly.pdbx_strand_id
1 'polypeptide(L)'
;MMYPFMTLDDDTEIVHSMHSGGCMKVYIERPDGHDGFPHVTCWLPNDVWEGDFGFSEDDVARFKGIVHSCAHLLLEFAAGRGFENA
;
A
#
# COMPACT_ATOMS: atom_id res chain seq x y z
N MET A 1 6.00 -12.29 1.33
CA MET A 1 6.95 -11.51 0.52
C MET A 1 6.22 -10.25 0.09
N MET A 2 6.85 -9.08 0.19
CA MET A 2 6.29 -7.81 -0.30
C MET A 2 6.71 -7.60 -1.76
N TYR A 3 5.79 -7.09 -2.57
CA TYR A 3 5.99 -6.80 -3.98
C TYR A 3 5.72 -5.30 -4.22
N PRO A 4 6.58 -4.61 -4.98
CA PRO A 4 6.37 -3.20 -5.29
C PRO A 4 5.14 -3.03 -6.18
N PHE A 5 4.28 -2.09 -5.83
CA PHE A 5 3.11 -1.69 -6.63
C PHE A 5 3.35 -0.37 -7.34
N MET A 6 3.79 0.66 -6.61
CA MET A 6 3.96 2.01 -7.13
C MET A 6 4.97 2.79 -6.28
N THR A 7 5.77 3.64 -6.92
CA THR A 7 6.60 4.64 -6.24
C THR A 7 6.07 6.03 -6.58
N LEU A 8 5.87 6.88 -5.57
CA LEU A 8 5.41 8.25 -5.73
C LEU A 8 6.57 9.21 -5.99
N ASP A 9 6.24 10.45 -6.39
CA ASP A 9 7.22 11.51 -6.68
C ASP A 9 8.13 11.88 -5.50
N ASP A 10 7.66 11.69 -4.26
CA ASP A 10 8.41 11.96 -3.02
C ASP A 10 9.10 10.70 -2.48
N ASP A 11 9.56 9.82 -3.39
CA ASP A 11 10.21 8.53 -3.11
C ASP A 11 9.39 7.56 -2.22
N THR A 12 8.12 7.85 -1.97
CA THR A 12 7.24 7.00 -1.16
C THR A 12 6.92 5.72 -1.94
N GLU A 13 7.26 4.58 -1.38
CA GLU A 13 7.02 3.27 -1.95
C GLU A 13 5.72 2.66 -1.40
N ILE A 14 4.86 2.23 -2.31
CA ILE A 14 3.66 1.45 -2.04
C ILE A 14 3.97 0.02 -2.44
N VAL A 15 4.04 -0.87 -1.45
CA VAL A 15 4.27 -2.30 -1.63
C VAL A 15 3.06 -3.08 -1.15
N HIS A 16 2.84 -4.26 -1.71
CA HIS A 16 1.74 -5.13 -1.32
C HIS A 16 2.22 -6.56 -1.02
N SER A 17 1.56 -7.23 -0.09
CA SER A 17 1.79 -8.62 0.24
C SER A 17 0.47 -9.32 0.41
N MET A 18 0.35 -10.52 -0.17
CA MET A 18 -0.76 -11.39 0.16
C MET A 18 -0.67 -11.86 1.60
N HIS A 19 -1.80 -11.76 2.30
CA HIS A 19 -1.98 -12.32 3.62
C HIS A 19 -2.94 -13.52 3.53
N SER A 20 -2.85 -14.43 4.50
CA SER A 20 -3.72 -15.60 4.54
C SER A 20 -5.18 -15.19 4.71
N GLY A 21 -6.10 -15.93 4.08
CA GLY A 21 -7.54 -15.71 4.23
C GLY A 21 -8.15 -14.65 3.31
N GLY A 22 -7.52 -14.35 2.17
CA GLY A 22 -8.08 -13.44 1.15
C GLY A 22 -7.98 -11.96 1.49
N CYS A 23 -7.26 -11.63 2.56
CA CYS A 23 -6.88 -10.27 2.88
C CYS A 23 -5.50 -9.98 2.30
N MET A 24 -5.25 -8.74 1.89
CA MET A 24 -3.93 -8.29 1.48
C MET A 24 -3.47 -7.12 2.35
N LYS A 25 -2.15 -7.09 2.59
CA LYS A 25 -1.49 -5.97 3.24
C LYS A 25 -0.93 -5.04 2.18
N VAL A 26 -1.33 -3.78 2.19
CA VAL A 26 -0.69 -2.69 1.46
C VAL A 26 0.16 -1.93 2.47
N TYR A 27 1.45 -1.85 2.24
CA TYR A 27 2.39 -1.14 3.10
C TYR A 27 2.95 0.03 2.31
N ILE A 28 2.91 1.21 2.94
CA ILE A 28 3.36 2.45 2.34
C ILE A 28 4.47 2.95 3.23
N GLU A 29 5.66 3.13 2.67
CA GLU A 29 6.82 3.64 3.39
C GLU A 29 7.47 4.77 2.61
N ARG A 30 8.02 5.74 3.31
CA ARG A 30 8.85 6.78 2.71
C ARG A 30 10.27 6.63 3.27
N PRO A 31 11.31 6.54 2.42
CA PRO A 31 12.69 6.58 2.87
C PRO A 31 13.02 8.01 3.29
N ASP A 32 12.68 8.37 4.54
CA ASP A 32 13.13 9.64 5.11
C ASP A 32 14.60 9.51 5.50
N GLY A 33 15.43 10.45 5.08
CA GLY A 33 16.88 10.45 5.38
C GLY A 33 17.21 10.67 6.85
N HIS A 34 16.21 10.89 7.71
CA HIS A 34 16.32 10.97 9.16
C HIS A 34 16.01 9.62 9.82
N ASP A 35 16.33 9.45 11.11
CA ASP A 35 16.38 8.18 11.87
C ASP A 35 15.05 7.39 11.98
N GLY A 36 14.02 7.68 11.17
CA GLY A 36 12.76 6.96 11.13
C GLY A 36 12.32 6.66 9.70
N PHE A 37 11.61 5.55 9.52
CA PHE A 37 10.89 5.22 8.29
C PHE A 37 9.41 5.52 8.50
N PRO A 38 8.91 6.69 8.05
CA PRO A 38 7.48 6.94 8.02
C PRO A 38 6.78 5.82 7.27
N HIS A 39 5.76 5.24 7.89
CA HIS A 39 5.03 4.14 7.30
C HIS A 39 3.55 4.19 7.65
N VAL A 40 2.74 3.52 6.83
CA VAL A 40 1.35 3.22 7.11
C VAL A 40 0.96 1.91 6.45
N THR A 41 0.10 1.14 7.10
CA THR A 41 -0.43 -0.12 6.59
C THR A 41 -1.92 0.03 6.29
N CYS A 42 -2.37 -0.49 5.16
CA CYS A 42 -3.78 -0.69 4.83
C CYS A 42 -4.07 -2.19 4.60
N TRP A 43 -5.19 -2.68 5.09
CA TRP A 43 -5.68 -4.04 4.91
C TRP A 43 -6.93 -4.06 4.04
N LEU A 44 -6.81 -4.62 2.84
CA LEU A 44 -7.92 -4.80 1.90
C LEU A 44 -8.45 -6.24 1.97
N PRO A 45 -9.75 -6.48 1.71
CA PRO A 45 -10.78 -5.51 1.29
C PRO A 45 -11.45 -4.73 2.43
N ASN A 46 -11.01 -4.90 3.67
CA ASN A 46 -11.68 -4.33 4.84
C ASN A 46 -11.45 -2.82 5.03
N ASP A 47 -10.59 -2.20 4.21
CA ASP A 47 -10.16 -0.79 4.29
C ASP A 47 -9.72 -0.38 5.71
N VAL A 48 -8.98 -1.26 6.38
CA VAL A 48 -8.47 -1.00 7.74
C VAL A 48 -7.09 -0.39 7.63
N TRP A 49 -6.90 0.80 8.21
CA TRP A 49 -5.63 1.51 8.21
C TRP A 49 -4.99 1.45 9.60
N GLU A 50 -3.69 1.15 9.66
CA GLU A 50 -2.94 1.02 10.91
C GLU A 50 -1.53 1.60 10.78
N GLY A 51 -1.03 2.13 11.91
CA GLY A 51 0.37 2.50 12.06
C GLY A 51 0.82 3.65 11.18
N ASP A 52 0.05 4.76 11.14
CA ASP A 52 0.34 6.03 10.46
C ASP A 52 1.54 6.80 11.08
N PHE A 53 2.65 6.10 11.34
CA PHE A 53 3.80 6.69 11.99
C PHE A 53 4.54 7.63 11.03
N GLY A 54 4.70 8.89 11.42
CA GLY A 54 5.51 9.86 10.68
C GLY A 54 4.83 10.50 9.46
N PHE A 55 3.57 10.17 9.18
CA PHE A 55 2.78 10.78 8.11
C PHE A 55 1.77 11.79 8.66
N SER A 56 1.51 12.86 7.91
CA SER A 56 0.46 13.82 8.24
C SER A 56 -0.92 13.28 7.82
N GLU A 57 -1.99 13.87 8.35
CA GLU A 57 -3.36 13.52 7.92
C GLU A 57 -3.57 13.72 6.41
N ASP A 58 -2.91 14.72 5.81
CA ASP A 58 -2.94 14.98 4.36
C ASP A 58 -2.24 13.87 3.55
N ASP A 59 -1.07 13.40 4.03
CA ASP A 59 -0.36 12.27 3.41
C ASP A 59 -1.25 11.02 3.43
N VAL A 60 -1.84 10.70 4.60
CA VAL A 60 -2.73 9.55 4.75
C VAL A 60 -3.99 9.68 3.87
N ALA A 61 -4.56 10.89 3.75
CA ALA A 61 -5.70 11.14 2.87
C ALA A 61 -5.34 10.92 1.39
N ARG A 62 -4.17 11.40 0.97
CA ARG A 62 -3.63 11.15 -0.38
C ARG A 62 -3.45 9.65 -0.63
N PHE A 63 -2.84 8.93 0.31
CA PHE A 63 -2.64 7.48 0.20
C PHE A 63 -3.97 6.72 0.12
N LYS A 64 -4.97 7.10 0.92
CA LYS A 64 -6.33 6.54 0.85
C LYS A 64 -6.93 6.71 -0.54
N GLY A 65 -6.81 7.89 -1.15
CA GLY A 65 -7.29 8.13 -2.51
C GLY A 65 -6.64 7.21 -3.56
N ILE A 66 -5.33 7.00 -3.45
CA ILE A 66 -4.57 6.12 -4.35
C ILE A 66 -4.97 4.66 -4.15
N VAL A 67 -4.92 4.17 -2.90
CA VAL A 67 -5.26 2.78 -2.57
C VAL A 67 -6.71 2.47 -2.95
N HIS A 68 -7.65 3.37 -2.69
CA HIS A 68 -9.05 3.19 -3.06
C HIS A 68 -9.24 3.13 -4.59
N SER A 69 -8.57 4.02 -5.34
CA SER A 69 -8.63 4.01 -6.81
C SER A 69 -8.03 2.74 -7.40
N CYS A 70 -6.99 2.20 -6.76
CA CYS A 70 -6.29 0.98 -7.19
C CYS A 70 -6.76 -0.30 -6.49
N ALA A 71 -7.76 -0.24 -5.60
CA ALA A 71 -8.14 -1.35 -4.74
C ALA A 71 -8.54 -2.59 -5.55
N HIS A 72 -9.24 -2.38 -6.66
CA HIS A 72 -9.61 -3.43 -7.60
C HIS A 72 -8.37 -4.14 -8.17
N LEU A 73 -7.39 -3.41 -8.69
CA LEU A 73 -6.14 -3.97 -9.23
C LEU A 73 -5.34 -4.71 -8.15
N LEU A 74 -5.20 -4.08 -6.98
CA LEU A 74 -4.51 -4.65 -5.83
C LEU A 74 -5.13 -6.00 -5.42
N LEU A 75 -6.46 -6.07 -5.37
CA LEU A 75 -7.21 -7.30 -5.08
C LEU A 75 -7.06 -8.36 -6.19
N GLU A 76 -6.96 -7.96 -7.46
CA GLU A 76 -6.70 -8.89 -8.56
C GLU A 76 -5.28 -9.48 -8.53
N PHE A 77 -4.28 -8.65 -8.23
CA PHE A 77 -2.90 -9.10 -7.98
C PHE A 77 -2.83 -10.05 -6.79
N ALA A 78 -3.57 -9.71 -5.74
CA ALA A 78 -3.72 -10.53 -4.54
C ALA A 78 -4.34 -11.92 -4.85
N ALA A 79 -5.38 -11.97 -5.68
CA ALA A 79 -6.03 -13.21 -6.07
C ALA A 79 -5.19 -14.09 -7.03
N GLY A 80 -3.97 -13.68 -7.38
CA GLY A 80 -3.10 -14.40 -8.32
C GLY A 80 -3.53 -14.25 -9.77
N ARG A 81 -4.41 -13.29 -10.09
CA ARG A 81 -4.81 -12.93 -11.46
C ARG A 81 -3.98 -11.78 -12.02
N GLY A 82 -2.70 -11.76 -11.70
CA GLY A 82 -1.77 -10.78 -12.27
C GLY A 82 -1.66 -10.99 -13.78
N PHE A 83 -2.02 -9.96 -14.56
CA PHE A 83 -1.94 -9.86 -16.02
C PHE A 83 -1.56 -11.15 -16.77
N GLU A 84 -2.51 -12.08 -16.85
CA GLU A 84 -2.52 -13.02 -17.96
C GLU A 84 -3.07 -12.23 -19.16
N ASN A 85 -2.16 -11.87 -20.08
CA ASN A 85 -2.38 -11.25 -21.40
C ASN A 85 -2.40 -9.71 -21.43
N ALA A 86 -1.21 -9.14 -21.67
CA ALA A 86 -1.02 -8.00 -22.58
C ALA A 86 -0.09 -8.45 -23.71
#